data_AF-A0A349Z729-F1
#
_entry.id   AF-A0A349Z729-F1
#
_cell.length_a   1.000
_cell.length_b   1.000
_cell.length_c   1.000
_cell.angle_alpha   90.00
_cell.angle_beta   90.00
_cell.angle_gamma   90.00
#
_symmetry.space_group_name_H-M   'P 1'
#
loop_
_entity.id
_entity.type
_entity.pdbx_description
1 polymer ?
#
loop_
_entity_poly.entity_id
_entity_poly.type
_entity_poly.pdbx_seq_one_letter_code
_entity_poly.pdbx_strand_id
1 'polypeptide(L)'
;DAIVMGMVKRAEFSEELEKPLIELKVPWLSDAISKLGDRLFSIEQFERKNAIGALVNCFITAIRIEENPQFTHPLLCYQAVLPHHHSEALALFKQFVYRKVIRKPEVQLLEYKGQQVVMELFEAFSSDPTRLLP
;
A
#
# COMPACT_ATOMS: atom_id res chain seq x y z
N ASP A 1 -2.65 8.01 -5.10
CA ASP A 1 -4.03 8.56 -5.16
C ASP A 1 -4.42 9.37 -3.93
N ALA A 2 -4.30 8.82 -2.71
CA ALA A 2 -4.70 9.52 -1.49
C ALA A 2 -4.09 10.94 -1.31
N ILE A 3 -2.85 11.16 -1.76
CA ILE A 3 -2.23 12.49 -1.78
C ILE A 3 -2.97 13.45 -2.75
N VAL A 4 -3.25 13.00 -3.97
CA VAL A 4 -3.95 13.80 -5.00
C VAL A 4 -5.39 14.10 -4.58
N MET A 5 -6.05 13.16 -3.91
CA MET A 5 -7.39 13.33 -3.35
C MET A 5 -7.40 14.17 -2.05
N GLY A 6 -6.25 14.71 -1.61
CA GLY A 6 -6.15 15.51 -0.39
C GLY A 6 -6.44 14.73 0.89
N MET A 7 -6.44 13.39 0.84
CA MET A 7 -6.71 12.55 2.00
C MET A 7 -5.53 12.54 2.98
N VAL A 8 -4.32 12.75 2.47
CA VAL A 8 -3.09 12.76 3.25
C VAL A 8 -2.38 14.10 3.06
N LYS A 9 -1.92 14.71 4.16
CA LYS A 9 -1.13 15.95 4.14
C LYS A 9 0.36 15.67 4.33
N ARG A 10 1.22 16.55 3.79
CA ARG A 10 2.70 16.45 3.92
C ARG A 10 3.17 16.38 5.38
N ALA A 11 2.50 17.10 6.28
CA ALA A 11 2.80 17.10 7.71
C ALA A 11 2.53 15.73 8.36
N GLU A 12 1.40 15.09 8.03
CA GLU A 12 1.06 13.76 8.54
C GLU A 12 2.03 12.70 8.01
N PHE A 13 2.43 12.80 6.74
CA PHE A 13 3.46 11.94 6.18
C PHE A 13 4.81 12.13 6.88
N SER A 14 5.19 13.38 7.18
CA SER A 14 6.45 13.66 7.88
C SER A 14 6.48 13.02 9.27
N GLU A 15 5.41 13.25 10.04
CA GLU A 15 5.32 12.81 11.43
C GLU A 15 5.20 11.29 11.56
N GLU A 16 4.25 10.70 10.81
CA GLU A 16 3.82 9.32 11.07
C GLU A 16 4.50 8.27 10.19
N LEU A 17 5.34 8.71 9.23
CA LEU A 17 6.00 7.81 8.29
C LEU A 17 7.47 8.18 8.05
N GLU A 18 7.78 9.43 7.67
CA GLU A 18 9.15 9.86 7.39
C GLU A 18 10.07 9.72 8.61
N LYS A 19 9.67 10.24 9.77
CA LYS A 19 10.44 10.13 11.02
C LYS A 19 10.70 8.68 11.43
N PRO A 20 9.69 7.79 11.55
CA PRO A 20 9.92 6.37 11.81
C PRO A 20 10.84 5.68 10.80
N LEU A 21 10.72 6.02 9.50
CA LEU A 21 11.59 5.46 8.47
C LEU A 21 13.05 5.91 8.63
N ILE A 22 13.30 7.14 9.06
CA ILE A 22 14.66 7.62 9.36
C ILE A 22 15.24 6.85 10.56
N GLU A 23 14.48 6.69 11.63
CA GLU A 23 14.90 5.94 12.83
C GLU A 23 15.21 4.47 12.54
N LEU A 24 14.47 3.86 11.61
CA LEU A 24 14.63 2.48 11.19
C LEU A 24 15.95 2.21 10.42
N LYS A 25 16.64 3.27 9.95
CA LYS A 25 17.93 3.19 9.23
C LYS A 25 17.89 2.21 8.04
N VAL A 26 16.80 2.27 7.29
CA VAL A 26 16.60 1.49 6.08
C VAL A 26 17.63 1.93 5.03
N PRO A 27 18.43 1.00 4.47
CA PRO A 27 19.44 1.32 3.47
C PRO A 27 18.88 2.17 2.33
N TRP A 28 19.55 3.29 2.02
CA TRP A 28 19.16 4.31 1.02
C TRP A 28 17.85 5.06 1.32
N LEU A 29 16.80 4.37 1.75
CA LEU A 29 15.48 4.95 1.94
C LEU A 29 15.47 5.99 3.06
N SER A 30 16.11 5.73 4.21
CA SER A 30 16.13 6.69 5.33
C SER A 30 16.80 8.02 4.97
N ASP A 31 17.79 8.01 4.07
CA ASP A 31 18.44 9.23 3.59
C ASP A 31 17.62 9.92 2.48
N ALA A 32 16.93 9.14 1.66
CA ALA A 32 16.16 9.64 0.52
C ALA A 32 14.75 10.11 0.89
N ILE A 33 14.15 9.60 1.97
CA ILE A 33 12.70 9.72 2.24
C ILE A 33 12.24 11.16 2.40
N SER A 34 13.06 12.05 2.94
CA SER A 34 12.69 13.47 3.09
C SER A 34 12.50 14.14 1.73
N LYS A 35 13.47 13.99 0.83
CA LYS A 35 13.41 14.50 -0.54
C LYS A 35 12.30 13.82 -1.35
N LEU A 36 12.09 12.51 -1.15
CA LEU A 36 10.99 11.79 -1.77
C LEU A 36 9.64 12.30 -1.28
N GLY A 37 9.52 12.62 0.02
CA GLY A 37 8.36 13.28 0.60
C GLY A 37 8.04 14.58 -0.13
N ASP A 38 9.02 15.47 -0.29
CA ASP A 38 8.79 16.75 -0.97
C ASP A 38 8.33 16.55 -2.42
N ARG A 39 8.90 15.58 -3.12
CA ARG A 39 8.50 15.22 -4.49
C ARG A 39 7.11 14.57 -4.57
N LEU A 40 6.76 13.71 -3.61
CA LEU A 40 5.45 13.06 -3.55
C LEU A 40 4.32 14.09 -3.40
N PHE A 41 4.56 15.14 -2.63
CA PHE A 41 3.60 16.22 -2.38
C PHE A 41 3.79 17.43 -3.31
N SER A 42 4.66 17.33 -4.32
CA SER A 42 4.82 18.37 -5.34
C SER A 42 3.54 18.55 -6.15
N ILE A 43 3.30 19.79 -6.57
CA ILE A 43 2.24 20.15 -7.53
C ILE A 43 2.54 19.48 -8.89
N GLU A 44 3.82 19.36 -9.23
CA GLU A 44 4.28 18.77 -10.48
C GLU A 44 4.06 17.26 -10.52
N GLN A 45 3.25 16.79 -11.49
CA GLN A 45 2.93 15.37 -11.62
C GLN A 45 4.15 14.50 -11.92
N PHE A 46 5.13 15.02 -12.67
CA PHE A 46 6.32 14.26 -13.04
C PHE A 46 7.24 14.01 -11.83
N GLU A 47 7.40 14.98 -10.93
CA GLU A 47 8.17 14.81 -9.69
C GLU A 47 7.57 13.71 -8.81
N ARG A 48 6.23 13.74 -8.65
CA ARG A 48 5.51 12.71 -7.90
C ARG A 48 5.67 11.33 -8.54
N LYS A 49 5.54 11.22 -9.87
CA LYS A 49 5.74 9.95 -10.59
C LYS A 49 7.16 9.41 -10.39
N ASN A 50 8.17 10.28 -10.46
CA ASN A 50 9.56 9.92 -10.23
C ASN A 50 9.80 9.45 -8.79
N ALA A 51 9.20 10.10 -7.79
CA ALA A 51 9.30 9.68 -6.39
C ALA A 51 8.65 8.32 -6.14
N ILE A 52 7.47 8.07 -6.72
CA ILE A 52 6.81 6.76 -6.66
C ILE A 52 7.71 5.70 -7.31
N GLY A 53 8.26 5.98 -8.49
CA GLY A 53 9.17 5.06 -9.17
C GLY A 53 10.41 4.73 -8.34
N ALA A 54 11.01 5.72 -7.68
CA ALA A 54 12.16 5.53 -6.81
C ALA A 54 11.84 4.67 -5.58
N LEU A 55 10.68 4.89 -4.94
CA LEU A 55 10.21 4.06 -3.83
C LEU A 55 9.97 2.61 -4.25
N VAL A 56 9.26 2.40 -5.36
CA VAL A 56 8.99 1.06 -5.89
C VAL A 56 10.31 0.35 -6.24
N ASN A 57 11.23 1.05 -6.90
CA ASN A 57 12.54 0.50 -7.24
C ASN A 57 13.35 0.11 -5.98
N CYS A 58 13.33 0.93 -4.93
CA CYS A 58 14.00 0.62 -3.66
C CYS A 58 13.52 -0.72 -3.07
N PHE A 59 12.21 -0.97 -3.04
CA PHE A 59 11.69 -2.25 -2.53
C PHE A 59 11.99 -3.42 -3.46
N ILE A 60 11.80 -3.27 -4.78
CA ILE A 60 12.02 -4.36 -5.74
C ILE A 60 13.48 -4.79 -5.75
N THR A 61 14.41 -3.83 -5.80
CA THR A 61 15.86 -4.12 -5.87
C THR A 61 16.44 -4.64 -4.56
N ALA A 62 15.72 -4.49 -3.44
CA ALA A 62 16.12 -5.06 -2.15
C ALA A 62 15.75 -6.55 -2.00
N ILE A 63 14.86 -7.08 -2.84
CA ILE A 63 14.38 -8.46 -2.76
C ILE A 63 15.53 -9.45 -2.94
N ARG A 64 15.51 -10.52 -2.15
CA ARG A 64 16.44 -11.65 -2.25
C ARG A 64 15.64 -12.94 -2.39
N ILE A 65 16.27 -13.95 -2.99
CA ILE A 65 15.73 -15.29 -3.05
C ILE A 65 16.34 -16.11 -1.92
N GLU A 66 15.50 -16.75 -1.13
CA GLU A 66 15.90 -17.62 -0.03
C GLU A 66 15.20 -18.98 -0.16
N GLU A 67 15.85 -20.01 0.40
CA GLU A 67 15.25 -21.34 0.49
C GLU A 67 14.30 -21.41 1.69
N ASN A 68 13.08 -21.91 1.45
CA ASN A 68 12.10 -22.20 2.49
C ASN A 68 12.14 -23.70 2.82
N PRO A 69 12.63 -24.08 4.02
CA PRO A 69 12.77 -25.48 4.41
C PRO A 69 11.42 -26.19 4.64
N GLN A 70 10.29 -25.48 4.63
CA GLN A 70 8.95 -26.07 4.73
C GLN A 70 8.52 -26.80 3.45
N PHE A 71 9.19 -26.55 2.32
CA PHE A 71 8.91 -27.21 1.05
C PHE A 71 10.02 -28.19 0.70
N THR A 72 9.64 -29.43 0.39
CA THR A 72 10.57 -30.48 -0.07
C THR A 72 10.76 -30.49 -1.58
N HIS A 73 9.82 -29.91 -2.33
CA HIS A 73 9.86 -29.91 -3.78
C HIS A 73 10.79 -28.78 -4.31
N PRO A 74 11.80 -29.07 -5.15
CA PRO A 74 12.79 -28.07 -5.60
C PRO A 74 12.21 -26.82 -6.29
N LEU A 75 11.04 -26.95 -6.93
CA LEU A 75 10.35 -25.81 -7.56
C LEU A 75 9.56 -24.94 -6.57
N LEU A 76 9.29 -25.43 -5.36
CA LEU A 76 8.51 -24.73 -4.33
C LEU A 76 9.39 -24.25 -3.17
N CYS A 77 10.65 -24.68 -3.10
CA CYS A 77 11.55 -24.33 -2.01
C CYS A 77 12.16 -22.93 -2.12
N TYR A 78 11.89 -22.16 -3.17
CA TYR A 78 12.41 -20.80 -3.31
C TYR A 78 11.33 -19.76 -3.07
N GLN A 79 11.64 -18.74 -2.27
CA GLN A 79 10.77 -17.61 -2.02
C GLN A 79 11.50 -16.27 -2.17
N ALA A 80 10.77 -15.27 -2.65
CA ALA A 80 11.22 -13.88 -2.63
C ALA A 80 10.96 -13.27 -1.25
N VAL A 81 12.01 -12.75 -0.63
CA VAL A 81 11.93 -12.10 0.69
C VAL A 81 12.45 -10.68 0.62
N LEU A 82 11.92 -9.81 1.48
CA LEU A 82 12.50 -8.51 1.77
C LEU A 82 13.42 -8.63 2.99
N PRO A 83 14.61 -7.99 2.98
CA PRO A 83 15.43 -7.85 4.17
C PRO A 83 14.66 -7.17 5.29
N HIS A 84 14.98 -7.50 6.55
CA HIS A 84 14.27 -7.06 7.75
C HIS A 84 13.87 -5.57 7.73
N HIS A 85 14.84 -4.66 7.57
CA HIS A 85 14.57 -3.21 7.53
C HIS A 85 13.63 -2.78 6.40
N HIS A 86 13.71 -3.40 5.21
CA HIS A 86 12.80 -3.08 4.11
C HIS A 86 11.40 -3.64 4.35
N SER A 87 11.29 -4.82 4.96
CA SER A 87 10.00 -5.39 5.37
C SER A 87 9.30 -4.51 6.40
N GLU A 88 10.04 -4.04 7.42
CA GLU A 88 9.52 -3.11 8.43
C GLU A 88 9.14 -1.75 7.83
N ALA A 89 9.95 -1.23 6.91
CA ALA A 89 9.62 -0.01 6.17
C ALA A 89 8.29 -0.16 5.40
N LEU A 90 8.13 -1.27 4.68
CA LEU A 90 6.89 -1.57 3.95
C LEU A 90 5.70 -1.71 4.90
N ALA A 91 5.90 -2.30 6.08
CA ALA A 91 4.88 -2.38 7.11
C ALA A 91 4.45 -0.99 7.61
N LEU A 92 5.38 -0.06 7.81
CA LEU A 92 5.07 1.34 8.16
C LEU A 92 4.22 2.02 7.08
N PHE A 93 4.57 1.86 5.80
CA PHE A 93 3.75 2.37 4.69
C PHE A 93 2.33 1.78 4.71
N LYS A 94 2.20 0.45 4.87
CA LYS A 94 0.89 -0.22 4.94
C LYS A 94 0.07 0.28 6.12
N GLN A 95 0.68 0.43 7.29
CA GLN A 95 0.00 0.88 8.49
C GLN A 95 -0.44 2.35 8.36
N PHE A 96 0.41 3.20 7.77
CA PHE A 96 0.08 4.59 7.47
C PHE A 96 -1.11 4.69 6.51
N VAL A 97 -1.09 3.96 5.38
CA VAL A 97 -2.19 3.93 4.41
C VAL A 97 -3.48 3.42 5.05
N TYR A 98 -3.38 2.38 5.87
CA TYR A 98 -4.54 1.85 6.58
C TYR A 98 -5.19 2.89 7.50
N ARG A 99 -4.39 3.60 8.31
CA ARG A 99 -4.91 4.64 9.23
C ARG A 99 -5.43 5.88 8.49
N LYS A 100 -4.69 6.36 7.48
CA LYS A 100 -4.94 7.66 6.84
C LYS A 100 -5.82 7.61 5.60
N VAL A 101 -6.07 6.43 5.05
CA VAL A 101 -6.83 6.26 3.81
C VAL A 101 -7.98 5.29 4.03
N ILE A 102 -7.67 4.03 4.37
CA ILE A 102 -8.69 2.97 4.43
C ILE A 102 -9.70 3.26 5.54
N ARG A 103 -9.23 3.65 6.73
CA ARG A 103 -10.09 3.94 7.90
C ARG A 103 -10.79 5.30 7.86
N LYS A 104 -10.65 6.08 6.79
CA LYS A 104 -11.37 7.36 6.67
C LYS A 104 -12.89 7.13 6.57
N PRO A 105 -13.72 7.94 7.24
CA PRO A 105 -15.18 7.80 7.21
C PRO A 105 -15.76 7.76 5.80
N GLU A 106 -15.25 8.57 4.89
CA GLU A 106 -15.74 8.65 3.51
C GLU A 106 -15.48 7.35 2.74
N VAL A 107 -14.32 6.73 2.95
CA VAL A 107 -13.94 5.45 2.34
C VAL A 107 -14.75 4.30 2.93
N GLN A 108 -14.92 4.27 4.26
CA GLN A 108 -15.69 3.25 4.95
C GLN A 108 -17.19 3.33 4.60
N LEU A 109 -17.74 4.54 4.41
CA LEU A 109 -19.12 4.71 3.95
C LEU A 109 -19.31 4.20 2.52
N LEU A 110 -18.32 4.44 1.64
CA LEU A 110 -18.35 3.92 0.27
C LEU A 110 -18.30 2.38 0.26
N GLU A 111 -17.43 1.80 1.07
CA GLU A 111 -17.33 0.35 1.27
C GLU A 111 -18.67 -0.24 1.73
N TYR A 112 -19.28 0.34 2.77
CA TYR A 112 -20.57 -0.10 3.30
C TYR A 112 -21.68 -0.04 2.25
N LYS A 113 -21.78 1.06 1.50
CA LYS A 113 -22.77 1.19 0.41
C LYS A 113 -22.55 0.15 -0.68
N GLY A 114 -21.30 -0.12 -1.06
CA GLY A 114 -20.96 -1.17 -2.02
C GLY A 114 -21.42 -2.55 -1.53
N GLN A 115 -21.22 -2.86 -0.25
CA GLN A 115 -21.69 -4.11 0.36
C GLN A 115 -23.22 -4.22 0.32
N GLN A 116 -23.95 -3.14 0.63
CA GLN A 116 -25.42 -3.14 0.55
C GLN A 116 -25.91 -3.39 -0.89
N VAL A 117 -25.33 -2.72 -1.88
CA VAL A 117 -25.69 -2.95 -3.30
C VAL A 117 -25.46 -4.41 -3.71
N VAL A 118 -24.33 -4.99 -3.32
CA VAL A 118 -24.04 -6.41 -3.61
C VAL A 118 -25.06 -7.31 -2.93
N MET A 119 -25.39 -7.08 -1.67
CA MET A 119 -26.41 -7.84 -0.94
C MET A 119 -27.78 -7.76 -1.61
N GLU A 120 -28.23 -6.55 -1.95
CA GLU A 120 -29.51 -6.32 -2.63
C GLU A 120 -29.57 -7.03 -3.99
N LEU A 121 -28.46 -7.03 -4.74
CA LEU A 121 -28.38 -7.77 -6.01
C LEU A 121 -28.53 -9.28 -5.80
N PHE A 122 -27.83 -9.84 -4.81
CA PHE A 122 -27.97 -11.27 -4.50
C PHE A 122 -29.37 -11.63 -4.01
N GLU A 123 -29.98 -10.79 -3.18
CA GLU A 123 -31.36 -10.98 -2.73
C GLU A 123 -32.34 -10.96 -3.91
N ALA A 124 -32.22 -9.95 -4.80
CA ALA A 124 -33.04 -9.85 -6.00
C ALA A 124 -32.90 -11.10 -6.89
N PHE A 125 -31.67 -11.53 -7.19
CA PHE A 125 -31.41 -12.73 -8.00
C PHE A 125 -31.94 -14.00 -7.34
N SER A 126 -31.87 -14.12 -6.01
CA SER A 126 -32.41 -15.28 -5.29
C SER A 126 -33.94 -15.32 -5.29
N SER A 127 -34.60 -14.17 -5.42
CA SER A 127 -36.07 -14.07 -5.36
C SER A 127 -36.80 -14.49 -6.65
N ASP A 128 -36.20 -14.24 -7.82
CA ASP A 128 -36.72 -14.67 -9.13
C ASP A 128 -35.57 -15.11 -10.06
N PRO A 129 -34.89 -16.23 -9.71
CA PRO A 129 -33.67 -16.66 -10.39
C PRO A 129 -33.91 -17.03 -11.86
N THR A 130 -35.08 -17.56 -12.19
CA THR A 130 -35.45 -17.94 -13.57
C THR A 130 -35.59 -16.76 -14.52
N ARG A 131 -35.86 -15.56 -14.01
CA ARG A 131 -36.02 -14.34 -14.80
C ARG A 131 -34.82 -13.40 -14.73
N LEU A 132 -34.14 -13.37 -13.57
CA LEU A 132 -33.13 -12.36 -13.26
C LEU A 132 -31.68 -12.85 -13.38
N LEU A 133 -31.46 -14.16 -13.53
CA LEU A 133 -30.14 -14.71 -13.89
C LEU A 133 -30.08 -14.94 -15.42
N PRO A 134 -28.94 -14.61 -16.08
CA PRO A 134 -28.74 -14.83 -17.51
C PRO A 134 -28.59 -16.31 -17.89
#